data_AF-A0A2G9M1H3-F1
#
_entry.id   AF-A0A2G9M1H3-F1
#
_cell.length_a   1.000
_cell.length_b   1.000
_cell.length_c   1.000
_cell.angle_alpha   90.00
_cell.angle_beta   90.00
_cell.angle_gamma   90.00
#
_symmetry.space_group_name_H-M   'P 1'
#
loop_
_entity.id
_entity.type
_entity.pdbx_description
1 polymer ?
#
loop_
_entity_poly.entity_id
_entity_poly.type
_entity_poly.pdbx_seq_one_letter_code
_entity_poly.pdbx_strand_id
1 'polypeptide(L)'
;MLRTGSWKKKGFRAFDVKAKLPEIYGGRKQHYRAFLDEVKQRFAAMGFIEMTGPIVESEFWDMDVLFMPQFHSARDIHDAYYVKGPKYADDLPKELVKRVAASHEHGEGTASRGWRYRFDLKRTARLLLRTQGTALSARTLASKELKIPGRYFAIARCFRYDVIDATHNCDFFQTEGIVVEEGLTIKHLFGLLEMFAREFADADEIKITPAYFPFTEPSATLYARHPELGWIELGGSGIFR
;
A
#
# COMPACT_ATOMS: atom_id res chain seq x y z
N MET A 1 -51.19 -20.80 -24.52
CA MET A 1 -51.77 -19.76 -25.42
C MET A 1 -50.93 -19.57 -26.67
N LEU A 2 -49.59 -19.42 -26.56
CA LEU A 2 -48.70 -19.29 -27.73
C LEU A 2 -48.78 -20.50 -28.68
N ARG A 3 -48.61 -21.72 -28.18
CA ARG A 3 -48.66 -22.96 -28.99
C ARG A 3 -50.01 -23.25 -29.65
N THR A 4 -51.12 -22.85 -29.03
CA THR A 4 -52.48 -23.18 -29.47
C THR A 4 -53.19 -22.03 -30.19
N GLY A 5 -52.52 -20.88 -30.37
CA GLY A 5 -53.09 -19.68 -30.99
C GLY A 5 -54.23 -19.01 -30.21
N SER A 6 -54.58 -19.51 -29.02
CA SER A 6 -55.75 -19.07 -28.26
C SER A 6 -55.66 -17.64 -27.71
N TRP A 7 -54.49 -16.99 -27.82
CA TRP A 7 -54.31 -15.58 -27.47
C TRP A 7 -55.02 -14.62 -28.43
N LYS A 8 -55.18 -14.99 -29.70
CA LYS A 8 -55.82 -14.13 -30.72
C LYS A 8 -57.30 -13.82 -30.43
N LYS A 9 -57.94 -14.64 -29.59
CA LYS A 9 -59.36 -14.53 -29.24
C LYS A 9 -59.60 -13.98 -27.83
N LYS A 10 -58.56 -13.48 -27.14
CA LYS A 10 -58.68 -12.91 -25.79
C LYS A 10 -58.26 -11.44 -25.80
N GLY A 11 -58.98 -10.61 -25.03
CA GLY A 11 -58.52 -9.27 -24.66
C GLY A 11 -57.52 -9.36 -23.50
N PHE A 12 -56.42 -8.62 -23.59
CA PHE A 12 -55.41 -8.53 -22.53
C PHE A 12 -55.53 -7.19 -21.84
N ARG A 13 -55.38 -7.19 -20.50
CA ARG A 13 -55.25 -5.95 -19.74
C ARG A 13 -53.99 -5.23 -20.21
N ALA A 14 -54.12 -3.95 -20.56
CA ALA A 14 -52.97 -3.12 -20.90
C ALA A 14 -52.02 -3.06 -19.70
N PHE A 15 -50.73 -3.27 -19.95
CA PHE A 15 -49.69 -3.14 -18.93
C PHE A 15 -49.44 -1.66 -18.67
N ASP A 16 -49.63 -1.21 -17.43
CA ASP A 16 -49.31 0.16 -17.05
C ASP A 16 -47.80 0.29 -16.84
N VAL A 17 -47.13 0.87 -17.83
CA VAL A 17 -45.68 1.13 -17.79
C VAL A 17 -45.28 2.18 -16.76
N LYS A 18 -46.25 2.90 -16.16
CA LYS A 18 -46.02 3.89 -15.09
C LYS A 18 -46.24 3.30 -13.70
N ALA A 19 -46.71 2.06 -13.61
CA ALA A 19 -46.94 1.41 -12.32
C ALA A 19 -45.61 1.27 -11.56
N LYS A 20 -45.62 1.62 -10.28
CA LYS A 20 -44.49 1.31 -9.40
C LYS A 20 -44.34 -0.20 -9.30
N LEU A 21 -43.17 -0.68 -9.74
CA LEU A 21 -42.78 -2.07 -9.58
C LEU A 21 -42.28 -2.30 -8.14
N PRO A 22 -42.40 -3.53 -7.62
CA PRO A 22 -41.71 -3.91 -6.40
C PRO A 22 -40.20 -3.68 -6.56
N GLU A 23 -39.56 -3.06 -5.58
CA GLU A 23 -38.10 -2.96 -5.58
C GLU A 23 -37.49 -4.36 -5.41
N ILE A 24 -36.58 -4.72 -6.30
CA ILE A 24 -35.81 -5.95 -6.20
C ILE A 24 -34.49 -5.61 -5.51
N TYR A 25 -34.29 -6.12 -4.29
CA TYR A 25 -33.04 -5.95 -3.55
C TYR A 25 -32.06 -7.07 -3.91
N GLY A 26 -31.09 -6.77 -4.77
CA GLY A 26 -29.94 -7.64 -5.05
C GLY A 26 -28.82 -7.49 -4.03
N GLY A 27 -27.88 -8.46 -4.01
CA GLY A 27 -26.65 -8.34 -3.23
C GLY A 27 -25.83 -7.13 -3.69
N ARG A 28 -25.35 -6.33 -2.72
CA ARG A 28 -24.51 -5.15 -2.99
C ARG A 28 -23.13 -5.36 -2.38
N LYS A 29 -22.09 -5.01 -3.15
CA LYS A 29 -20.72 -4.95 -2.61
C LYS A 29 -20.60 -3.68 -1.75
N GLN A 30 -19.90 -3.78 -0.62
CA GLN A 30 -19.59 -2.62 0.20
C GLN A 30 -18.77 -1.62 -0.65
N HIS A 31 -19.12 -0.33 -0.62
CA HIS A 31 -18.60 0.67 -1.56
C HIS A 31 -17.08 0.82 -1.53
N TYR A 32 -16.49 0.84 -0.33
CA TYR A 32 -15.03 0.91 -0.17
C TYR A 32 -14.35 -0.34 -0.72
N ARG A 33 -14.94 -1.53 -0.55
CA ARG A 33 -14.42 -2.76 -1.16
C ARG A 33 -14.49 -2.70 -2.69
N ALA A 34 -15.55 -2.14 -3.25
CA ALA A 34 -15.65 -1.94 -4.70
C ALA A 34 -14.55 -1.00 -5.22
N PHE A 35 -14.28 0.10 -4.50
CA PHE A 35 -13.16 0.99 -4.80
C PHE A 35 -11.80 0.29 -4.72
N LEU A 36 -11.54 -0.49 -3.67
CA LEU A 36 -10.27 -1.24 -3.57
C LEU A 36 -10.11 -2.27 -4.71
N ASP A 37 -11.20 -2.92 -5.13
CA ASP A 37 -11.17 -3.84 -6.27
C ASP A 37 -10.86 -3.11 -7.58
N GLU A 38 -11.37 -1.89 -7.77
CA GLU A 38 -11.07 -1.03 -8.91
C GLU A 38 -9.60 -0.60 -8.92
N VAL A 39 -9.08 -0.11 -7.79
CA VAL A 39 -7.65 0.25 -7.64
C VAL A 39 -6.78 -0.96 -8.02
N LYS A 40 -7.11 -2.13 -7.50
CA LYS A 40 -6.41 -3.39 -7.80
C LYS A 40 -6.41 -3.71 -9.30
N GLN A 41 -7.56 -3.54 -9.97
CA GLN A 41 -7.68 -3.77 -11.41
C GLN A 41 -6.81 -2.81 -12.23
N ARG A 42 -6.76 -1.52 -11.85
CA ARG A 42 -5.90 -0.52 -12.52
C ARG A 42 -4.41 -0.89 -12.39
N PHE A 43 -3.95 -1.29 -11.20
CA PHE A 43 -2.57 -1.80 -11.03
C PHE A 43 -2.26 -3.01 -11.89
N ALA A 44 -3.17 -4.00 -11.90
CA ALA A 44 -3.00 -5.19 -12.73
C ALA A 44 -2.95 -4.86 -14.22
N ALA A 45 -3.77 -3.90 -14.68
CA ALA A 45 -3.78 -3.43 -16.06
C ALA A 45 -2.47 -2.73 -16.46
N MET A 46 -1.81 -2.05 -15.52
CA MET A 46 -0.47 -1.47 -15.72
C MET A 46 0.69 -2.50 -15.64
N GLY A 47 0.37 -3.77 -15.46
CA GLY A 47 1.34 -4.87 -15.39
C GLY A 47 2.02 -5.03 -14.03
N PHE A 48 1.44 -4.47 -12.96
CA PHE A 48 1.93 -4.70 -11.60
C PHE A 48 1.42 -6.03 -11.05
N ILE A 49 2.28 -6.73 -10.29
CA ILE A 49 1.98 -7.99 -9.62
C ILE A 49 1.63 -7.71 -8.16
N GLU A 50 0.53 -8.28 -7.67
CA GLU A 50 0.08 -8.06 -6.29
C GLU A 50 1.01 -8.77 -5.28
N MET A 51 1.52 -8.00 -4.33
CA MET A 51 2.25 -8.49 -3.16
C MET A 51 1.25 -8.79 -2.04
N THR A 52 1.50 -9.86 -1.31
CA THR A 52 0.72 -10.24 -0.13
C THR A 52 1.65 -10.58 1.02
N GLY A 53 1.13 -10.51 2.24
CA GLY A 53 1.90 -10.86 3.43
C GLY A 53 1.06 -10.68 4.69
N PRO A 54 1.66 -10.96 5.86
CA PRO A 54 0.92 -11.02 7.11
C PRO A 54 0.45 -9.64 7.55
N ILE A 55 -0.56 -9.63 8.43
CA ILE A 55 -1.01 -8.41 9.13
C ILE A 55 -0.11 -8.11 10.33
N VAL A 56 0.36 -9.17 11.00
CA VAL A 56 1.33 -9.07 12.08
C VAL A 56 2.71 -9.11 11.47
N GLU A 57 3.50 -8.09 11.72
CA GLU A 57 4.89 -7.97 11.29
C GLU A 57 5.82 -7.93 12.50
N SER A 58 7.08 -8.31 12.30
CA SER A 58 8.13 -7.97 13.25
C SER A 58 8.66 -6.56 12.96
N GLU A 59 9.18 -5.86 13.97
CA GLU A 59 9.90 -4.58 13.73
C GLU A 59 11.01 -4.73 12.69
N PHE A 60 11.60 -5.92 12.59
CA PHE A 60 12.56 -6.23 11.54
C PHE A 60 12.00 -5.94 10.13
N TRP A 61 10.83 -6.48 9.78
CA TRP A 61 10.25 -6.38 8.44
C TRP A 61 9.48 -5.07 8.22
N ASP A 62 8.81 -4.58 9.26
CA ASP A 62 8.03 -3.33 9.18
C ASP A 62 8.94 -2.10 9.10
N MET A 63 10.17 -2.19 9.63
CA MET A 63 10.99 -1.01 9.90
C MET A 63 12.51 -1.20 9.68
N ASP A 64 13.16 -2.19 10.31
CA ASP A 64 14.64 -2.27 10.32
C ASP A 64 15.23 -2.59 8.95
N VAL A 65 14.63 -3.53 8.22
CA VAL A 65 15.05 -3.91 6.87
C VAL A 65 14.93 -2.75 5.88
N LEU A 66 14.05 -1.80 6.16
CA LEU A 66 13.89 -0.55 5.40
C LEU A 66 14.92 0.51 5.82
N PHE A 67 15.91 0.18 6.63
CA PHE A 67 16.93 1.13 7.08
C PHE A 67 16.41 2.31 7.92
N MET A 68 15.18 2.24 8.46
CA MET A 68 14.70 3.22 9.44
C MET A 68 15.42 2.98 10.78
N PRO A 69 16.00 3.96 11.48
CA PRO A 69 16.74 3.69 12.72
C PRO A 69 15.82 3.29 13.89
N GLN A 70 16.31 2.47 14.83
CA GLN A 70 15.50 2.02 15.99
C GLN A 70 15.13 3.15 16.96
N PHE A 71 15.81 4.28 16.91
CA PHE A 71 15.48 5.48 17.70
C PHE A 71 14.58 6.48 16.95
N HIS A 72 14.07 6.12 15.78
CA HIS A 72 13.16 6.98 15.01
C HIS A 72 11.85 7.20 15.78
N SER A 73 11.32 8.44 15.74
CA SER A 73 10.11 8.83 16.47
C SER A 73 8.92 7.96 16.12
N ALA A 74 8.67 7.69 14.84
CA ALA A 74 7.57 6.82 14.37
C ALA A 74 7.60 5.36 14.86
N ARG A 75 8.60 4.98 15.67
CA ARG A 75 8.70 3.67 16.33
C ARG A 75 8.36 3.73 17.81
N ASP A 76 7.87 4.87 18.29
CA ASP A 76 7.51 5.04 19.68
C ASP A 76 6.43 4.03 20.06
N ILE A 77 6.37 3.66 21.33
CA ILE A 77 5.35 2.76 21.86
C ILE A 77 3.94 3.31 21.67
N HIS A 78 3.83 4.64 21.50
CA HIS A 78 2.58 5.33 21.22
C HIS A 78 2.21 5.37 19.73
N ASP A 79 3.03 4.84 18.82
CA ASP A 79 2.77 4.95 17.38
C ASP A 79 2.39 3.61 16.71
N ALA A 80 2.53 2.50 17.43
CA ALA A 80 2.26 1.16 16.91
C ALA A 80 1.52 0.24 17.89
N TYR A 81 0.67 -0.64 17.37
CA TYR A 81 -0.01 -1.67 18.16
C TYR A 81 0.87 -2.92 18.29
N TYR A 82 1.51 -3.09 19.44
CA TYR A 82 2.33 -4.26 19.74
C TYR A 82 1.48 -5.48 20.14
N VAL A 83 1.91 -6.66 19.70
CA VAL A 83 1.21 -7.92 20.01
C VAL A 83 1.49 -8.32 21.46
N LYS A 84 0.42 -8.60 22.22
CA LYS A 84 0.53 -9.02 23.63
C LYS A 84 1.15 -10.41 23.80
N GLY A 85 0.84 -11.34 22.90
CA GLY A 85 1.34 -12.71 22.90
C GLY A 85 0.97 -13.44 21.59
N PRO A 86 1.93 -14.05 20.86
CA PRO A 86 3.39 -14.03 21.10
C PRO A 86 3.97 -12.61 20.95
N LYS A 87 4.98 -12.27 21.77
CA LYS A 87 5.60 -10.93 21.77
C LYS A 87 6.73 -10.78 20.77
N TYR A 88 7.41 -11.87 20.46
CA TYR A 88 8.61 -11.89 19.63
C TYR A 88 8.45 -12.92 18.53
N ALA A 89 8.95 -12.60 17.33
CA ALA A 89 9.13 -13.53 16.23
C ALA A 89 10.25 -14.53 16.57
N ASP A 90 10.05 -15.78 16.19
CA ASP A 90 11.00 -16.88 16.37
C ASP A 90 11.68 -17.31 15.06
N ASP A 91 11.22 -16.82 13.92
CA ASP A 91 11.56 -17.28 12.57
C ASP A 91 12.30 -16.24 11.71
N LEU A 92 12.90 -15.22 12.31
CA LEU A 92 13.61 -14.18 11.55
C LEU A 92 14.81 -14.72 10.75
N PRO A 93 15.05 -14.23 9.52
CA PRO A 93 16.14 -14.68 8.67
C PRO A 93 17.51 -14.21 9.22
N LYS A 94 18.14 -15.05 10.04
CA LYS A 94 19.34 -14.73 10.84
C LYS A 94 20.45 -14.03 10.04
N GLU A 95 20.76 -14.51 8.84
CA GLU A 95 21.81 -13.91 8.01
C GLU A 95 21.43 -12.53 7.45
N LEU A 96 20.16 -12.31 7.12
CA LEU A 96 19.69 -10.99 6.69
C LEU A 96 19.66 -10.03 7.89
N VAL A 97 19.22 -10.47 9.06
CA VAL A 97 19.23 -9.67 10.29
C VAL A 97 20.65 -9.21 10.63
N LYS A 98 21.65 -10.10 10.53
CA LYS A 98 23.07 -9.74 10.74
C LYS A 98 23.54 -8.65 9.77
N ARG A 99 23.24 -8.78 8.48
CA ARG A 99 23.61 -7.78 7.47
C ARG A 99 22.93 -6.44 7.74
N VAL A 100 21.63 -6.45 8.03
CA VAL A 100 20.87 -5.24 8.37
C VAL A 100 21.46 -4.58 9.62
N ALA A 101 21.73 -5.34 10.68
CA ALA A 101 22.36 -4.81 11.88
C ALA A 101 23.69 -4.12 11.55
N ALA A 102 24.57 -4.78 10.79
CA ALA A 102 25.85 -4.21 10.42
C ALA A 102 25.74 -2.96 9.52
N SER A 103 24.80 -2.95 8.56
CA SER A 103 24.51 -1.75 7.77
C SER A 103 23.99 -0.60 8.65
N HIS A 104 23.16 -0.89 9.66
CA HIS A 104 22.68 0.11 10.62
C HIS A 104 23.79 0.65 11.51
N GLU A 105 24.67 -0.20 12.04
CA GLU A 105 25.71 0.23 12.97
C GLU A 105 26.87 0.94 12.23
N HIS A 106 27.24 0.43 11.06
CA HIS A 106 28.51 0.76 10.40
C HIS A 106 28.40 1.07 8.90
N GLY A 107 27.22 0.87 8.29
CA GLY A 107 27.05 1.03 6.83
C GLY A 107 27.70 -0.08 6.01
N GLU A 108 27.96 -1.24 6.62
CA GLU A 108 28.67 -2.36 5.99
C GLU A 108 28.10 -2.72 4.61
N GLY A 109 29.01 -2.91 3.64
CA GLY A 109 28.68 -3.24 2.25
C GLY A 109 28.24 -2.06 1.39
N THR A 110 28.26 -0.83 1.90
CA THR A 110 27.81 0.37 1.19
C THR A 110 28.77 1.55 1.39
N ALA A 111 28.50 2.68 0.71
CA ALA A 111 29.17 3.95 0.99
C ALA A 111 28.59 4.70 2.20
N SER A 112 27.55 4.15 2.86
CA SER A 112 26.95 4.73 4.05
C SER A 112 27.87 4.61 5.26
N ARG A 113 27.72 5.51 6.23
CA ARG A 113 28.38 5.41 7.55
C ARG A 113 27.52 4.64 8.57
N GLY A 114 26.35 4.16 8.15
CA GLY A 114 25.31 3.69 9.07
C GLY A 114 24.72 4.82 9.92
N TRP A 115 23.88 4.43 10.87
CA TRP A 115 23.27 5.28 11.89
C TRP A 115 24.15 5.43 13.14
N ARG A 116 25.21 4.62 13.28
CA ARG A 116 26.21 4.73 14.37
C ARG A 116 25.62 4.61 15.78
N TYR A 117 24.69 3.69 15.96
CA TYR A 117 24.16 3.26 17.25
C TYR A 117 24.41 1.76 17.43
N ARG A 118 24.09 1.21 18.61
CA ARG A 118 24.10 -0.23 18.86
C ARG A 118 22.74 -0.84 18.51
N PHE A 119 22.71 -1.77 17.56
CA PHE A 119 21.49 -2.42 17.09
C PHE A 119 20.92 -3.38 18.15
N ASP A 120 19.64 -3.22 18.48
CA ASP A 120 18.96 -4.07 19.45
C ASP A 120 18.26 -5.26 18.74
N LEU A 121 18.88 -6.43 18.86
CA LEU A 121 18.38 -7.71 18.32
C LEU A 121 17.14 -8.24 19.04
N LYS A 122 16.86 -7.79 20.27
CA LYS A 122 15.62 -8.16 20.96
C LYS A 122 14.47 -7.30 20.48
N ARG A 123 14.73 -6.02 20.22
CA ARG A 123 13.75 -5.07 19.66
C ARG A 123 13.32 -5.48 18.26
N THR A 124 14.26 -5.83 17.38
CA THR A 124 13.96 -6.23 15.99
C THR A 124 12.96 -7.39 15.90
N ALA A 125 12.95 -8.26 16.90
CA ALA A 125 12.04 -9.41 16.96
C ALA A 125 10.64 -9.07 17.49
N ARG A 126 10.38 -7.88 18.04
CA ARG A 126 9.06 -7.54 18.58
C ARG A 126 7.99 -7.58 17.49
N LEU A 127 6.87 -8.19 17.81
CA LEU A 127 5.71 -8.30 16.92
C LEU A 127 4.75 -7.13 17.11
N LEU A 128 4.24 -6.61 16.01
CA LEU A 128 3.29 -5.50 15.95
C LEU A 128 2.30 -5.69 14.79
N LEU A 129 1.18 -4.98 14.83
CA LEU A 129 0.32 -4.84 13.67
C LEU A 129 0.98 -3.89 12.67
N ARG A 130 1.17 -4.33 11.42
CA ARG A 130 1.89 -3.60 10.38
C ARG A 130 1.45 -2.13 10.29
N THR A 131 2.42 -1.22 10.36
CA THR A 131 2.16 0.23 10.39
C THR A 131 2.10 0.87 9.01
N GLN A 132 2.73 0.21 8.03
CA GLN A 132 2.82 0.67 6.65
C GLN A 132 2.90 -0.50 5.67
N GLY A 133 2.40 -0.30 4.46
CA GLY A 133 2.45 -1.31 3.41
C GLY A 133 3.88 -1.77 3.10
N THR A 134 4.85 -0.85 3.17
CA THR A 134 6.25 -1.02 2.76
C THR A 134 6.95 -2.26 3.34
N ALA A 135 6.45 -2.84 4.44
CA ALA A 135 6.86 -4.16 4.92
C ALA A 135 6.72 -5.25 3.85
N LEU A 136 5.64 -5.23 3.06
CA LEU A 136 5.39 -6.14 1.95
C LEU A 136 6.37 -5.94 0.81
N SER A 137 6.70 -4.68 0.51
CA SER A 137 7.75 -4.33 -0.44
C SER A 137 9.09 -4.91 0.00
N ALA A 138 9.48 -4.75 1.27
CA ALA A 138 10.72 -5.33 1.79
C ALA A 138 10.75 -6.86 1.73
N ARG A 139 9.65 -7.52 2.11
CA ARG A 139 9.52 -8.99 1.99
C ARG A 139 9.64 -9.47 0.56
N THR A 140 9.03 -8.75 -0.38
CA THR A 140 9.08 -9.06 -1.81
C THR A 140 10.50 -8.89 -2.34
N LEU A 141 11.18 -7.80 -2.00
CA LEU A 141 12.58 -7.57 -2.37
C LEU A 141 13.54 -8.63 -1.78
N ALA A 142 13.23 -9.16 -0.60
CA ALA A 142 14.01 -10.24 0.02
C ALA A 142 13.62 -11.65 -0.46
N SER A 143 12.55 -11.77 -1.27
CA SER A 143 12.04 -13.06 -1.74
C SER A 143 12.89 -13.67 -2.84
N LYS A 144 13.00 -15.00 -2.84
CA LYS A 144 13.59 -15.76 -3.96
C LYS A 144 12.74 -15.72 -5.23
N GLU A 145 11.48 -15.32 -5.12
CA GLU A 145 10.53 -15.22 -6.23
C GLU A 145 10.57 -13.85 -6.92
N LEU A 146 11.40 -12.92 -6.42
CA LEU A 146 11.60 -11.61 -7.03
C LEU A 146 12.09 -11.77 -8.48
N LYS A 147 11.39 -11.15 -9.42
CA LYS A 147 11.77 -11.01 -10.82
C LYS A 147 12.28 -9.60 -11.09
N ILE A 148 13.33 -9.52 -11.91
CA ILE A 148 13.92 -8.27 -12.40
C ILE A 148 14.03 -8.37 -13.94
N PRO A 149 13.42 -7.45 -14.71
CA PRO A 149 12.59 -6.35 -14.25
C PRO A 149 11.25 -6.83 -13.65
N GLY A 150 10.74 -6.11 -12.66
CA GLY A 150 9.48 -6.43 -11.99
C GLY A 150 8.77 -5.19 -11.46
N ARG A 151 7.44 -5.22 -11.50
CA ARG A 151 6.56 -4.17 -10.95
C ARG A 151 5.61 -4.82 -9.98
N TYR A 152 5.52 -4.30 -8.76
CA TYR A 152 4.77 -4.92 -7.68
C TYR A 152 3.93 -3.89 -6.96
N PHE A 153 2.74 -4.26 -6.52
CA PHE A 153 1.85 -3.37 -5.78
C PHE A 153 1.21 -4.09 -4.59
N ALA A 154 0.77 -3.34 -3.60
CA ALA A 154 -0.06 -3.89 -2.54
C ALA A 154 -1.17 -2.91 -2.15
N ILE A 155 -2.28 -3.48 -1.71
CA ILE A 155 -3.35 -2.77 -0.98
C ILE A 155 -3.37 -3.36 0.42
N ALA A 156 -2.53 -2.81 1.29
CA ALA A 156 -2.23 -3.33 2.60
C ALA A 156 -3.13 -2.69 3.66
N ARG A 157 -3.84 -3.50 4.45
CA ARG A 157 -4.42 -3.01 5.71
C ARG A 157 -3.30 -2.70 6.69
N CYS A 158 -3.27 -1.48 7.20
CA CYS A 158 -2.27 -0.93 8.11
C CYS A 158 -2.95 -0.40 9.37
N PHE A 159 -2.20 -0.38 10.46
CA PHE A 159 -2.70 0.02 11.78
C PHE A 159 -1.79 1.09 12.35
N ARG A 160 -2.38 2.20 12.78
CA ARG A 160 -1.65 3.29 13.45
C ARG A 160 -2.39 3.68 14.71
N TYR A 161 -1.62 3.91 15.76
CA TYR A 161 -2.17 4.56 16.92
C TYR A 161 -2.29 6.04 16.56
N ASP A 162 -3.51 6.47 16.31
CA ASP A 162 -3.82 7.84 15.92
C ASP A 162 -5.05 8.30 16.70
N VAL A 163 -5.21 9.61 16.84
CA VAL A 163 -6.40 10.19 17.45
C VAL A 163 -7.54 9.99 16.46
N ILE A 164 -8.51 9.15 16.84
CA ILE A 164 -9.67 8.89 15.99
C ILE A 164 -10.46 10.20 15.83
N ASP A 165 -10.54 10.67 14.60
CA ASP A 165 -11.27 11.88 14.22
C ASP A 165 -12.06 11.65 12.91
N ALA A 166 -12.57 12.71 12.29
CA ALA A 166 -13.36 12.60 11.06
C ALA A 166 -12.53 12.12 9.85
N THR A 167 -11.20 12.18 9.93
CA THR A 167 -10.23 11.92 8.87
C THR A 167 -9.28 10.76 9.16
N HIS A 168 -9.09 10.40 10.44
CA HIS A 168 -8.17 9.38 10.91
C HIS A 168 -8.90 8.27 11.65
N ASN A 169 -8.50 7.03 11.35
CA ASN A 169 -8.99 5.84 12.04
C ASN A 169 -7.80 4.97 12.45
N CYS A 170 -8.02 4.06 13.40
CA CYS A 170 -7.00 3.14 13.92
C CYS A 170 -6.46 2.16 12.87
N ASP A 171 -7.22 1.95 11.78
CA ASP A 171 -6.81 1.16 10.63
C ASP A 171 -7.29 1.80 9.31
N PHE A 172 -6.51 1.57 8.26
CA PHE A 172 -6.81 2.02 6.90
C PHE A 172 -6.11 1.11 5.89
N PHE A 173 -6.49 1.20 4.61
CA PHE A 173 -5.75 0.53 3.54
C PHE A 173 -4.77 1.50 2.90
N GLN A 174 -3.49 1.16 2.95
CA GLN A 174 -2.44 1.83 2.22
C GLN A 174 -2.24 1.12 0.89
N THR A 175 -2.27 1.90 -0.19
CA THR A 175 -1.88 1.44 -1.52
C THR A 175 -0.42 1.83 -1.76
N GLU A 176 0.38 0.91 -2.26
CA GLU A 176 1.78 1.15 -2.61
C GLU A 176 2.17 0.45 -3.91
N GLY A 177 3.27 0.88 -4.51
CA GLY A 177 3.87 0.20 -5.65
C GLY A 177 5.39 0.39 -5.69
N ILE A 178 6.09 -0.66 -6.11
CA ILE A 178 7.54 -0.67 -6.33
C ILE A 178 7.86 -1.15 -7.74
N VAL A 179 8.89 -0.58 -8.35
CA VAL A 179 9.45 -1.03 -9.62
C VAL A 179 10.91 -1.35 -9.39
N VAL A 180 11.32 -2.54 -9.85
CA VAL A 180 12.65 -3.10 -9.63
C VAL A 180 13.24 -3.44 -10.99
N GLU A 181 14.26 -2.69 -11.38
CA GLU A 181 14.95 -2.82 -12.67
C GLU A 181 16.34 -2.18 -12.58
N GLU A 182 17.27 -2.64 -13.41
CA GLU A 182 18.60 -2.04 -13.51
C GLU A 182 18.52 -0.67 -14.21
N GLY A 183 19.28 0.31 -13.70
CA GLY A 183 19.38 1.63 -14.35
C GLY A 183 18.18 2.57 -14.14
N LEU A 184 17.31 2.29 -13.16
CA LEU A 184 16.26 3.22 -12.76
C LEU A 184 16.86 4.54 -12.24
N THR A 185 16.14 5.63 -12.48
CA THR A 185 16.57 7.00 -12.13
C THR A 185 15.37 7.79 -11.61
N ILE A 186 15.61 8.95 -11.00
CA ILE A 186 14.53 9.82 -10.53
C ILE A 186 13.58 10.27 -11.66
N LYS A 187 14.06 10.32 -12.92
CA LYS A 187 13.21 10.62 -14.07
C LYS A 187 12.16 9.53 -14.31
N HIS A 188 12.55 8.26 -14.14
CA HIS A 188 11.61 7.14 -14.22
C HIS A 188 10.57 7.22 -13.09
N LEU A 189 10.99 7.59 -11.88
CA LEU A 189 10.06 7.83 -10.76
C LEU A 189 9.05 8.94 -11.11
N PHE A 190 9.50 10.07 -11.65
CA PHE A 190 8.59 11.16 -12.02
C PHE A 190 7.59 10.74 -13.10
N GLY A 191 8.02 9.97 -14.12
CA GLY A 191 7.12 9.42 -15.13
C GLY A 191 6.10 8.45 -14.54
N LEU A 192 6.51 7.62 -13.58
CA LEU A 192 5.57 6.74 -12.86
C LEU A 192 4.55 7.56 -12.06
N LEU A 193 4.98 8.59 -11.34
CA LEU A 193 4.09 9.46 -10.55
C LEU A 193 3.07 10.21 -11.43
N GLU A 194 3.50 10.70 -12.59
CA GLU A 194 2.61 11.32 -13.57
C GLU A 194 1.57 10.32 -14.10
N MET A 195 2.00 9.10 -14.42
CA MET A 195 1.09 8.01 -14.81
C MET A 195 0.10 7.69 -13.68
N PHE A 196 0.55 7.65 -12.42
CA PHE A 196 -0.31 7.41 -11.26
C PHE A 196 -1.35 8.52 -11.07
N ALA A 197 -0.96 9.79 -11.18
CA ALA A 197 -1.90 10.91 -11.07
C ALA A 197 -3.01 10.85 -12.12
N ARG A 198 -2.65 10.51 -13.37
CA ARG A 198 -3.63 10.34 -14.44
C ARG A 198 -4.53 9.12 -14.22
N GLU A 199 -3.92 7.96 -13.95
CA GLU A 199 -4.66 6.70 -13.87
C GLU A 199 -5.56 6.63 -12.64
N PHE A 200 -5.16 7.20 -11.49
CA PHE A 200 -5.91 7.05 -10.23
C PHE A 200 -6.66 8.30 -9.80
N ALA A 201 -6.15 9.49 -10.09
CA ALA A 201 -6.75 10.75 -9.65
C ALA A 201 -7.42 11.53 -10.80
N ASP A 202 -7.36 11.03 -12.04
CA ASP A 202 -7.87 11.72 -13.24
C ASP A 202 -7.37 13.16 -13.33
N ALA A 203 -6.10 13.37 -12.95
CA ALA A 203 -5.50 14.68 -12.79
C ALA A 203 -4.36 14.91 -13.80
N ASP A 204 -4.53 15.92 -14.65
CA ASP A 204 -3.51 16.35 -15.62
C ASP A 204 -2.47 17.30 -15.01
N GLU A 205 -2.86 18.06 -14.00
CA GLU A 205 -1.99 19.02 -13.33
C GLU A 205 -1.39 18.41 -12.06
N ILE A 206 -0.08 18.18 -12.11
CA ILE A 206 0.69 17.60 -11.01
C ILE A 206 1.81 18.54 -10.55
N LYS A 207 2.19 18.38 -9.29
CA LYS A 207 3.37 19.01 -8.70
C LYS A 207 4.13 17.97 -7.90
N ILE A 208 5.43 17.85 -8.15
CA ILE A 208 6.33 16.95 -7.42
C ILE A 208 7.29 17.81 -6.60
N THR A 209 7.34 17.59 -5.28
CA THR A 209 8.22 18.34 -4.38
C THR A 209 9.20 17.41 -3.65
N PRO A 210 10.42 17.87 -3.34
CA PRO A 210 11.32 17.12 -2.46
C PRO A 210 10.66 16.81 -1.11
N ALA A 211 10.92 15.62 -0.58
CA ALA A 211 10.41 15.17 0.70
C ALA A 211 11.50 14.42 1.50
N TYR A 212 11.15 13.91 2.67
CA TYR A 212 12.02 13.04 3.46
C TYR A 212 11.25 11.80 3.90
N PHE A 213 11.75 10.62 3.52
CA PHE A 213 11.36 9.36 4.10
C PHE A 213 12.63 8.58 4.48
N PRO A 214 12.71 7.93 5.65
CA PRO A 214 13.94 7.31 6.14
C PRO A 214 14.56 6.28 5.19
N PHE A 215 13.73 5.61 4.40
CA PHE A 215 14.08 4.49 3.55
C PHE A 215 14.30 4.86 2.08
N THR A 216 14.13 6.13 1.69
CA THR A 216 14.33 6.57 0.29
C THR A 216 15.26 7.77 0.15
N GLU A 217 16.12 7.72 -0.86
CA GLU A 217 16.99 8.83 -1.27
C GLU A 217 17.28 8.73 -2.78
N PRO A 218 16.82 9.68 -3.61
CA PRO A 218 15.98 10.84 -3.31
C PRO A 218 14.53 10.49 -2.96
N SER A 219 13.86 11.40 -2.25
CA SER A 219 12.46 11.31 -1.83
C SER A 219 11.63 12.46 -2.43
N ALA A 220 10.38 12.18 -2.80
CA ALA A 220 9.47 13.17 -3.39
C ALA A 220 8.01 12.92 -3.00
N THR A 221 7.23 13.99 -2.88
CA THR A 221 5.77 13.94 -2.68
C THR A 221 5.06 14.38 -3.96
N LEU A 222 4.02 13.64 -4.34
CA LEU A 222 3.15 13.94 -5.46
C LEU A 222 1.91 14.70 -4.98
N TYR A 223 1.65 15.84 -5.61
CA TYR A 223 0.41 16.60 -5.49
C TYR A 223 -0.32 16.62 -6.84
N ALA A 224 -1.65 16.60 -6.78
CA ALA A 224 -2.51 16.74 -7.95
C ALA A 224 -3.57 17.82 -7.70
N ARG A 225 -3.99 18.53 -8.75
CA ARG A 225 -5.04 19.56 -8.65
C ARG A 225 -6.42 18.95 -8.86
N HIS A 226 -7.23 18.88 -7.81
CA HIS A 226 -8.64 18.53 -7.90
C HIS A 226 -9.47 19.74 -8.39
N PRO A 227 -10.49 19.55 -9.24
CA PRO A 227 -11.30 20.66 -9.78
C PRO A 227 -11.96 21.53 -8.71
N GLU A 228 -12.40 20.91 -7.60
CA GLU A 228 -13.12 21.60 -6.52
C GLU A 228 -12.27 21.84 -5.27
N LEU A 229 -11.29 20.97 -4.98
CA LEU A 229 -10.54 20.99 -3.72
C LEU A 229 -9.17 21.70 -3.86
N GLY A 230 -8.76 22.04 -5.09
CA GLY A 230 -7.44 22.61 -5.35
C GLY A 230 -6.35 21.55 -5.24
N TRP A 231 -5.16 21.96 -4.78
CA TRP A 231 -4.01 21.06 -4.66
C TRP A 231 -4.19 20.09 -3.49
N ILE A 232 -4.21 18.80 -3.81
CA ILE A 232 -4.27 17.70 -2.84
C ILE A 232 -3.00 16.86 -2.90
N GLU A 233 -2.56 16.36 -1.75
CA GLU A 233 -1.46 15.39 -1.69
C GLU A 233 -1.99 14.00 -2.08
N LEU A 234 -1.32 13.36 -3.04
CA LEU A 234 -1.65 11.99 -3.45
C LEU A 234 -0.77 10.94 -2.79
N GLY A 235 0.47 11.28 -2.45
CA GLY A 235 1.32 10.37 -1.69
C GLY A 235 2.82 10.66 -1.78
N GLY A 236 3.54 10.04 -0.85
CA GLY A 236 4.99 10.01 -0.78
C GLY A 236 5.61 8.94 -1.68
N SER A 237 6.82 9.20 -2.17
CA SER A 237 7.55 8.34 -3.08
C SER A 237 9.06 8.55 -2.96
N GLY A 238 9.85 7.65 -3.55
CA GLY A 238 11.29 7.80 -3.62
C GLY A 238 11.99 6.59 -4.20
N ILE A 239 13.32 6.64 -4.22
CA ILE A 239 14.18 5.52 -4.60
C ILE A 239 14.72 4.91 -3.31
N PHE A 240 14.55 3.60 -3.11
CA PHE A 240 15.09 2.94 -1.90
C PHE A 240 16.60 3.14 -1.77
N ARG A 241 17.05 3.34 -0.54
CA ARG A 241 18.48 3.51 -0.17
C ARG A 241 19.31 2.24 -0.37
#